data_AF-A0A957BY47-F1
#
_entry.id   AF-A0A957BY47-F1
#
_cell.length_a   1.000
_cell.length_b   1.000
_cell.length_c   1.000
_cell.angle_alpha   90.00
_cell.angle_beta   90.00
_cell.angle_gamma   90.00
#
_symmetry.space_group_name_H-M   'P 1'
#
loop_
_entity.id
_entity.type
_entity.pdbx_description
1 polymer ?
#
loop_
_entity_poly.entity_id
_entity_poly.type
_entity_poly.pdbx_seq_one_letter_code
_entity_poly.pdbx_strand_id
1 'polypeptide(L)'
;MSNHDQSPEGEENPPIVVDDLEVFVTLLNQWHTSKVCMLEHVMQIPIGTSVTMDNDPPIVLEGEAHRAYIAAIQLALMELGKLPFESIPEGDVH
;
A
#
# COMPACT_ATOMS: atom_id res chain seq x y z
N MET A 1 18.74 -0.51 -35.13
CA MET A 1 19.59 0.08 -34.07
C MET A 1 18.67 0.84 -33.14
N SER A 2 18.83 0.54 -31.86
CA SER A 2 18.00 0.90 -30.71
C SER A 2 17.68 2.40 -30.55
N ASN A 3 16.52 2.70 -29.97
CA ASN A 3 16.40 3.34 -28.65
C ASN A 3 14.99 3.92 -28.46
N HIS A 4 14.16 3.24 -27.66
CA HIS A 4 13.20 3.94 -26.82
C HIS A 4 12.96 3.11 -25.56
N ASP A 5 14.04 3.01 -24.77
CA ASP A 5 13.97 2.64 -23.37
C ASP A 5 14.16 3.94 -22.58
N GLN A 6 13.05 4.56 -22.21
CA GLN A 6 12.99 5.62 -21.20
C GLN A 6 11.72 5.39 -20.38
N SER A 7 11.72 4.30 -19.61
CA SER A 7 10.95 4.27 -18.38
C SER A 7 11.66 5.20 -17.38
N PRO A 8 10.99 6.15 -16.71
CA PRO A 8 11.62 6.93 -15.65
C PRO A 8 11.77 6.01 -14.43
N GLU A 9 12.81 5.18 -14.45
CA GLU A 9 13.24 4.43 -13.27
C GLU A 9 13.75 5.41 -12.21
N GLY A 10 13.06 5.44 -11.06
CA GLY A 10 13.66 5.89 -9.80
C GLY A 10 13.82 7.39 -9.60
N GLU A 11 12.74 8.17 -9.75
CA GLU A 11 12.71 9.51 -9.16
C GLU A 11 12.68 9.38 -7.63
N GLU A 12 13.86 9.30 -7.01
CA GLU A 12 13.99 9.31 -5.55
C GLU A 12 13.42 10.63 -5.05
N ASN A 13 12.28 10.56 -4.36
CA ASN A 13 11.71 11.73 -3.70
C ASN A 13 12.77 12.30 -2.73
N PRO A 14 13.06 13.62 -2.79
CA PRO A 14 14.06 14.20 -1.90
C PRO A 14 13.68 13.94 -0.43
N PRO A 15 14.66 13.64 0.44
CA PRO A 15 14.37 13.35 1.84
C PRO A 15 13.72 14.56 2.51
N ILE A 16 12.62 14.31 3.21
CA ILE A 16 11.95 15.31 4.05
C ILE A 16 12.53 15.21 5.45
N VAL A 17 13.06 16.32 5.98
CA VAL A 17 13.48 16.40 7.38
C VAL A 17 12.24 16.64 8.23
N VAL A 18 12.02 15.76 9.21
CA VAL A 18 10.96 15.89 10.22
C VAL A 18 11.63 15.95 11.58
N ASP A 19 11.58 17.12 12.22
CA ASP A 19 12.19 17.41 13.53
C ASP A 19 11.16 17.48 14.67
N ASP A 20 9.88 17.43 14.33
CA ASP A 20 8.75 17.41 15.26
C ASP A 20 8.16 16.00 15.38
N LEU A 21 8.02 15.50 16.62
CA LEU A 21 7.51 14.16 16.89
C LEU A 21 6.02 14.01 16.53
N GLU A 22 5.22 15.04 16.74
CA GLU A 22 3.77 15.03 16.44
C GLU A 22 3.55 14.98 14.92
N VAL A 23 4.34 15.75 14.17
CA VAL A 23 4.38 15.68 12.70
C VAL A 23 4.79 14.28 12.25
N PHE A 24 5.83 13.69 12.86
CA PHE A 24 6.26 12.33 12.53
C PHE A 24 5.17 11.28 12.79
N VAL A 25 4.52 11.32 13.96
CA VAL A 25 3.42 10.40 14.31
C VAL A 25 2.24 10.56 13.37
N THR A 26 1.91 11.79 12.98
CA THR A 26 0.84 12.09 12.03
C THR A 26 1.13 11.49 10.66
N LEU A 27 2.34 11.70 10.13
CA LEU A 27 2.75 11.13 8.85
C LEU A 27 2.76 9.60 8.87
N LEU A 28 3.23 9.00 9.96
CA LEU A 28 3.25 7.55 10.13
C LEU A 28 1.83 6.98 10.19
N ASN A 29 0.91 7.64 10.90
CA ASN A 29 -0.48 7.22 10.96
C ASN A 29 -1.17 7.33 9.59
N GLN A 30 -0.94 8.43 8.87
CA GLN A 30 -1.46 8.62 7.51
C GLN A 30 -0.92 7.56 6.54
N TRP A 31 0.38 7.28 6.59
CA TRP A 31 0.99 6.25 5.76
C TRP A 31 0.41 4.86 6.06
N HIS A 32 0.33 4.47 7.34
CA HIS A 32 -0.23 3.19 7.74
C HIS A 32 -1.69 3.05 7.30
N THR A 33 -2.52 4.06 7.59
CA THR A 33 -3.93 4.09 7.19
C THR A 33 -4.07 3.95 5.68
N SER A 34 -3.25 4.67 4.90
CA SER A 34 -3.27 4.57 3.44
C SER A 34 -2.93 3.16 2.94
N LYS A 35 -1.94 2.49 3.56
CA LYS A 35 -1.58 1.10 3.22
C LYS A 35 -2.70 0.12 3.56
N VAL A 36 -3.31 0.25 4.75
CA VAL A 36 -4.43 -0.61 5.16
C VAL A 36 -5.63 -0.41 4.22
N CYS A 37 -6.06 0.83 3.98
CA CYS A 37 -7.19 1.11 3.09
C CYS A 37 -6.97 0.57 1.66
N MET A 38 -5.75 0.69 1.14
CA MET A 38 -5.43 0.14 -0.18
C MET A 38 -5.60 -1.39 -0.19
N LEU A 39 -5.04 -2.09 0.80
CA LEU A 39 -5.13 -3.54 0.90
C LEU A 39 -6.58 -4.03 1.08
N GLU A 40 -7.35 -3.35 1.93
CA GLU A 40 -8.79 -3.65 2.12
C GLU A 40 -9.59 -3.43 0.83
N HIS A 41 -9.27 -2.38 0.07
CA HIS A 41 -9.90 -2.10 -1.20
C HIS A 41 -9.66 -3.22 -2.22
N VAL A 42 -8.40 -3.63 -2.41
CA VAL A 42 -8.05 -4.68 -3.38
C VAL A 42 -8.53 -6.07 -2.96
N MET A 43 -8.84 -6.28 -1.68
CA MET A 43 -9.48 -7.51 -1.19
C MET A 43 -10.90 -7.69 -1.74
N GLN A 44 -11.56 -6.62 -2.20
CA GLN A 44 -12.90 -6.67 -2.79
C GLN A 44 -12.90 -6.91 -4.31
N ILE A 45 -11.75 -7.25 -4.89
CA ILE A 45 -11.63 -7.45 -6.33
C ILE A 45 -12.47 -8.65 -6.81
N PRO A 46 -13.29 -8.48 -7.87
CA PRO A 46 -14.16 -9.55 -8.33
C PRO A 46 -13.37 -10.68 -9.01
N ILE A 47 -13.91 -11.89 -8.96
CA ILE A 47 -13.42 -13.04 -9.70
C ILE A 47 -13.44 -12.73 -11.21
N GLY A 48 -12.42 -13.18 -11.93
CA GLY A 48 -12.23 -12.92 -13.37
C GLY A 48 -11.48 -11.62 -13.66
N THR A 49 -11.08 -10.86 -12.63
CA THR A 49 -10.25 -9.66 -12.85
C THR A 49 -8.85 -10.07 -13.32
N SER A 50 -8.38 -9.42 -14.38
CA SER A 50 -7.02 -9.58 -14.88
C SER A 50 -6.09 -8.58 -14.18
N VAL A 51 -5.05 -9.09 -13.51
CA VAL A 51 -4.03 -8.30 -12.81
C VAL A 51 -2.70 -8.50 -13.51
N THR A 52 -1.97 -7.40 -13.71
CA THR A 52 -0.62 -7.42 -14.29
C THR A 52 0.34 -6.88 -13.24
N MET A 53 1.47 -7.55 -13.05
CA MET A 53 2.54 -7.10 -12.16
C MET A 53 3.76 -6.78 -13.00
N ASP A 54 4.15 -5.51 -13.03
CA ASP A 54 5.32 -5.01 -13.75
C ASP A 54 5.42 -5.56 -15.20
N ASN A 55 6.40 -6.44 -15.44
CA ASN A 55 6.72 -7.02 -16.74
C ASN A 55 6.17 -8.46 -16.92
N ASP A 56 5.39 -8.97 -15.96
CA ASP A 56 4.84 -10.31 -16.02
C ASP A 56 3.54 -10.37 -16.86
N PRO A 57 3.24 -11.52 -17.49
CA PRO A 57 1.98 -11.73 -18.19
C PRO A 57 0.77 -11.52 -17.25
N PRO A 58 -0.37 -11.02 -17.76
CA PRO A 58 -1.57 -10.84 -16.94
C PRO A 58 -2.06 -12.16 -16.35
N ILE A 59 -2.37 -12.15 -15.06
CA ILE A 59 -2.98 -13.27 -14.34
C ILE A 59 -4.46 -12.97 -14.18
N VAL A 60 -5.31 -13.91 -14.61
CA VAL A 60 -6.76 -13.82 -14.36
C VAL A 60 -7.05 -14.42 -12.99
N LEU A 61 -7.64 -13.64 -12.09
CA LEU A 61 -7.95 -14.05 -10.73
C LEU A 61 -9.20 -14.94 -10.71
N GLU A 62 -8.98 -16.24 -10.89
CA GLU A 62 -10.02 -17.27 -10.81
C GLU A 62 -9.58 -18.44 -9.92
N GLY A 63 -10.56 -19.19 -9.40
CA GLY A 63 -10.31 -20.43 -8.67
C GLY A 63 -9.28 -20.30 -7.56
N GLU A 64 -8.16 -21.01 -7.71
CA GLU A 64 -7.05 -21.01 -6.75
C GLU A 64 -6.25 -19.71 -6.75
N ALA A 65 -6.07 -19.07 -7.91
CA ALA A 65 -5.33 -17.81 -8.01
C ALA A 65 -6.04 -16.68 -7.23
N HIS A 66 -7.37 -16.59 -7.33
CA HIS A 66 -8.15 -15.63 -6.53
C HIS A 66 -8.03 -15.91 -5.03
N ARG A 67 -8.13 -17.18 -4.59
CA ARG A 67 -7.96 -17.54 -3.17
C ARG A 67 -6.56 -17.21 -2.65
N ALA A 68 -5.52 -17.52 -3.42
CA ALA A 68 -4.14 -17.22 -3.06
C ALA A 68 -3.91 -15.70 -2.96
N TYR A 69 -4.48 -14.92 -3.88
CA TYR A 69 -4.43 -13.46 -3.86
C TYR A 69 -5.06 -12.88 -2.59
N ILE A 70 -6.27 -13.32 -2.23
CA ILE A 70 -6.95 -12.88 -1.00
C ILE A 70 -6.17 -13.31 0.25
N ALA A 71 -5.64 -14.53 0.29
CA ALA A 71 -4.82 -15.01 1.41
C ALA A 71 -3.54 -14.18 1.59
N ALA A 72 -2.88 -13.79 0.49
CA ALA A 72 -1.70 -12.93 0.52
C ALA A 72 -2.00 -11.53 1.06
N ILE A 73 -3.15 -10.94 0.67
CA ILE A 73 -3.59 -9.65 1.22
C ILE A 73 -3.88 -9.75 2.72
N GLN A 74 -4.53 -10.83 3.17
CA GLN A 74 -4.81 -11.05 4.58
C GLN A 74 -3.52 -11.19 5.40
N LEU A 75 -2.52 -11.89 4.86
CA LEU A 75 -1.19 -11.98 5.47
C LEU A 75 -0.55 -10.59 5.58
N ALA A 76 -0.59 -9.79 4.51
CA ALA A 76 -0.04 -8.43 4.52
C ALA A 76 -0.73 -7.51 5.54
N LEU A 77 -2.06 -7.59 5.67
CA LEU A 77 -2.82 -6.87 6.69
C LEU A 77 -2.46 -7.32 8.10
N MET A 78 -2.23 -8.62 8.32
CA MET A 78 -1.79 -9.15 9.61
C MET A 78 -0.41 -8.60 10.01
N GLU A 79 0.53 -8.57 9.07
CA GLU A 79 1.88 -8.03 9.29
C GLU A 79 1.87 -6.52 9.55
N LEU A 80 1.02 -5.74 8.85
CA LEU A 80 0.84 -4.31 9.12
C LEU A 80 0.23 -4.03 10.49
N GLY A 81 -0.59 -4.96 10.99
CA GLY A 81 -1.19 -4.90 12.31
C GLY A 81 -1.96 -3.60 12.57
N LYS A 82 -2.07 -3.25 13.86
CA LYS A 82 -2.60 -1.96 14.31
C LYS A 82 -1.47 -1.14 14.90
N LEU A 83 -1.48 0.16 14.63
CA LEU A 83 -0.58 1.07 15.33
C LEU A 83 -0.94 1.12 16.82
N PRO A 84 0.06 1.13 17.72
CA PRO A 84 -0.19 1.20 19.16
C PRO A 84 -0.48 2.63 19.66
N PHE A 85 -0.76 3.56 18.74
CA PHE A 85 -1.02 4.98 19.01
C PHE A 85 -2.00 5.52 17.97
N GLU A 86 -2.75 6.55 18.36
CA GLU A 86 -3.69 7.27 17.50
C GLU A 86 -3.26 8.74 17.44
N SER A 87 -3.37 9.37 16.27
CA SER A 87 -3.21 10.82 16.18
C SER A 87 -4.48 11.49 16.72
N ILE A 88 -4.39 12.15 17.87
CA ILE A 88 -5.48 12.95 18.43
C ILE A 88 -5.37 14.35 17.83
N PRO A 89 -6.39 14.89 17.13
CA PRO A 89 -6.36 16.28 16.67
C PRO A 89 -6.23 17.23 17.86
N GLU A 90 -5.39 18.27 17.74
CA GLU A 90 -5.28 19.34 18.73
C GLU A 90 -6.67 19.98 18.95
N GLY A 91 -7.28 19.69 20.11
CA GLY A 91 -8.63 20.15 20.46
C GLY A 91 -9.46 19.15 21.28
N ASP A 92 -9.12 17.86 21.21
CA ASP A 92 -9.84 16.77 21.89
C ASP A 92 -9.11 16.21 23.14
N VAL A 93 -8.13 16.95 23.66
CA VAL A 93 -7.43 16.59 24.91
C VAL A 93 -8.18 17.21 26.09
N HIS A 94 -8.96 16.38 26.81
CA HIS A 94 -9.58 16.74 28.08
C HIS A 94 -8.60 16.72 29.25
#